data_AF-A0A8X8ZIT5-F1
#
_entry.id   AF-A0A8X8ZIT5-F1
#
_cell.length_a   1.000
_cell.length_b   1.000
_cell.length_c   1.000
_cell.angle_alpha   90.00
_cell.angle_beta   90.00
_cell.angle_gamma   90.00
#
_symmetry.space_group_name_H-M   'P 1'
#
loop_
_entity.id
_entity.type
_entity.pdbx_description
1 polymer ?
#
loop_
_entity_poly.entity_id
_entity_poly.type
_entity_poly.pdbx_seq_one_letter_code
_entity_poly.pdbx_strand_id
1 'polypeptide(L)'
;MARSFTLKELTAATQNFKDANMIGEGGFGNVYKGRLECGTVVAVKQLNLEGLQGHQEFVVESRPYLKDPKRFIEMVDPLLEGRYSAKSVQHAIVVTAMCLQEQANNRPSIVDIVSALEYLQGSEKKKATSRQL
;
A
#
# COMPACT_ATOMS: atom_id res chain seq x y z
N MET A 1 22.40 -11.21 0.82
CA MET A 1 21.82 -12.55 1.08
C MET A 1 21.04 -12.48 2.39
N ALA A 2 19.73 -12.73 2.36
CA ALA A 2 18.92 -12.83 3.57
C ALA A 2 19.01 -14.25 4.13
N ARG A 3 19.15 -14.40 5.45
CA ARG A 3 19.08 -15.71 6.11
C ARG A 3 17.61 -16.05 6.36
N SER A 4 17.20 -17.25 5.96
CA SER A 4 15.88 -17.79 6.31
C SER A 4 15.93 -18.48 7.67
N PHE A 5 14.90 -18.28 8.48
CA PHE A 5 14.72 -18.95 9.76
C PHE A 5 13.47 -19.82 9.71
N THR A 6 13.52 -20.98 10.34
CA THR A 6 12.36 -21.86 10.51
C THR A 6 11.43 -21.33 11.60
N LEU A 7 10.15 -21.72 11.54
CA LEU A 7 9.20 -21.39 12.61
C LEU A 7 9.71 -21.90 13.97
N LYS A 8 10.32 -23.09 14.01
CA LYS A 8 10.89 -23.67 15.25
C LYS A 8 11.98 -22.79 15.86
N GLU A 9 12.90 -22.25 15.05
CA GLU A 9 13.93 -21.31 15.51
C GLU A 9 13.30 -20.02 16.07
N LEU A 10 12.30 -19.46 15.38
CA LEU A 10 11.64 -18.23 15.82
C LEU A 10 10.80 -18.44 17.09
N THR A 11 10.12 -19.58 17.19
CA THR A 11 9.38 -20.00 18.40
C THR A 11 10.32 -20.16 19.58
N ALA A 12 11.47 -20.82 19.40
CA ALA A 12 12.48 -20.92 20.46
C ALA A 12 13.01 -19.54 20.87
N ALA A 13 13.35 -18.70 19.89
CA ALA A 13 13.90 -17.37 20.13
C ALA A 13 12.95 -16.44 20.87
N THR A 14 11.65 -16.53 20.61
CA THR A 14 10.59 -15.68 21.21
C THR A 14 9.92 -16.30 22.44
N GLN A 15 10.36 -17.50 22.85
CA GLN A 15 9.72 -18.32 23.88
C GLN A 15 8.25 -18.63 23.59
N ASN A 16 7.96 -19.04 22.35
CA ASN A 16 6.61 -19.31 21.83
C ASN A 16 5.74 -18.05 21.80
N PHE A 17 6.29 -16.94 21.32
CA PHE A 17 5.58 -15.66 21.15
C PHE A 17 4.87 -15.18 22.43
N LYS A 18 5.55 -15.30 23.59
CA LYS A 18 5.00 -14.82 24.87
C LYS A 18 4.77 -13.31 24.86
N ASP A 19 3.65 -12.87 25.46
CA ASP A 19 3.30 -11.45 25.58
C ASP A 19 4.34 -10.62 26.35
N ALA A 20 5.05 -11.23 27.30
CA ALA A 20 6.16 -10.58 28.01
C ALA A 20 7.32 -10.15 27.07
N ASN A 21 7.40 -10.75 25.88
CA ASN A 21 8.37 -10.40 24.84
C ASN A 21 7.74 -9.51 23.75
N MET A 22 6.46 -9.17 23.82
CA MET A 22 5.84 -8.28 22.85
C MET A 22 6.39 -6.86 23.01
N ILE A 23 6.85 -6.28 21.91
CA ILE A 23 7.46 -4.95 21.87
C ILE A 23 6.71 -3.99 20.96
N GLY A 24 5.70 -4.46 20.23
CA GLY A 24 4.86 -3.62 19.40
C GLY A 24 3.67 -4.37 18.82
N GLU A 25 2.61 -3.62 18.55
CA GLU A 25 1.38 -4.08 17.92
C GLU A 25 1.02 -3.11 16.79
N GLY A 26 0.47 -3.64 15.70
CA GLY A 26 -0.06 -2.83 14.60
C GLY A 26 -0.94 -3.67 13.69
N GLY A 27 -1.55 -3.03 12.68
CA GLY A 27 -2.54 -3.70 11.81
C GLY A 27 -2.05 -4.98 11.12
N PHE A 28 -0.75 -5.13 10.91
CA PHE A 28 -0.14 -6.31 10.28
C PHE A 28 0.30 -7.40 11.27
N GLY A 29 -0.09 -7.30 12.54
CA GLY A 29 0.24 -8.24 13.61
C GLY A 29 1.30 -7.74 14.60
N ASN A 30 1.73 -8.66 15.45
CA ASN A 30 2.51 -8.36 16.65
C ASN A 30 4.02 -8.48 16.39
N VAL A 31 4.80 -7.69 17.10
CA VAL A 31 6.26 -7.72 17.06
C VAL A 31 6.79 -8.20 18.40
N TYR A 32 7.55 -9.29 18.39
CA TYR A 32 8.14 -9.90 19.58
C TYR A 32 9.66 -9.75 19.57
N LYS A 33 10.23 -9.47 20.74
CA LYS A 33 11.67 -9.57 20.98
C LYS A 33 12.06 -11.04 21.13
N GLY A 34 13.01 -11.49 20.32
CA GLY A 34 13.59 -12.82 20.40
C GLY A 34 15.09 -12.80 20.63
N ARG A 35 15.64 -13.91 21.11
CA ARG A 35 17.07 -14.17 21.17
C ARG A 35 17.38 -15.47 20.46
N LEU A 36 18.13 -15.40 19.35
CA LEU A 36 18.59 -16.58 18.62
C LEU A 36 19.60 -17.38 19.46
N GLU A 37 19.83 -18.65 19.11
CA GLU A 37 20.82 -19.51 19.78
C GLU A 37 22.23 -18.91 19.80
N CYS A 38 22.60 -18.15 18.76
CA CYS A 38 23.87 -17.43 18.69
C CYS A 38 23.94 -16.18 19.60
N GLY A 39 22.93 -15.93 20.43
CA GLY A 39 22.85 -14.78 21.34
C GLY A 39 22.33 -13.50 20.69
N THR A 40 22.23 -13.45 19.36
CA THR A 40 21.72 -12.28 18.62
C THR A 40 20.28 -11.97 19.00
N VAL A 41 20.03 -10.71 19.36
CA VAL A 41 18.68 -10.20 19.63
C VAL A 41 18.01 -9.84 18.30
N VAL A 42 16.76 -10.25 18.14
CA VAL A 42 15.97 -10.03 16.92
C VAL A 42 14.58 -9.51 17.26
N ALA A 43 13.96 -8.80 16.32
CA ALA A 43 12.54 -8.51 16.33
C ALA A 43 11.86 -9.47 15.35
N VAL A 44 10.91 -10.26 15.84
CA VAL A 44 10.13 -11.22 15.06
C VAL A 44 8.72 -10.65 14.89
N LYS A 45 8.37 -10.27 13.66
CA LYS A 45 7.02 -9.84 13.34
C LYS A 45 6.18 -11.06 12.99
N GLN A 46 5.22 -11.39 13.85
CA GLN A 46 4.21 -12.39 13.57
C GLN A 46 3.12 -11.73 12.72
N LEU A 47 3.06 -12.09 11.45
CA LEU A 47 2.02 -11.57 10.56
C LEU A 47 0.68 -12.15 10.96
N ASN A 48 -0.26 -11.27 11.30
CA ASN A 48 -1.66 -11.66 11.39
C ASN A 48 -2.22 -11.69 9.96
N LEU A 49 -2.52 -12.89 9.46
CA LEU A 49 -3.13 -13.05 8.12
C LEU A 49 -4.59 -12.56 8.09
N GLU A 50 -5.25 -12.51 9.25
CA GLU A 50 -6.54 -11.83 9.43
C GLU A 50 -6.37 -10.31 9.57
N GLY A 51 -5.15 -9.85 9.89
CA GLY A 51 -4.72 -8.44 9.96
C GLY A 51 -4.67 -7.72 8.60
N LEU A 52 -5.35 -8.24 7.59
CA LEU A 52 -5.75 -7.43 6.43
C LEU A 52 -6.71 -6.30 6.84
N GLN A 53 -7.15 -6.25 8.10
CA GLN A 53 -7.94 -5.16 8.68
C GLN A 53 -7.47 -3.78 8.19
N GLY A 54 -6.18 -3.43 8.30
CA GLY A 54 -5.72 -2.11 7.82
C GLY A 54 -5.90 -1.88 6.32
N HIS A 55 -5.75 -2.93 5.49
CA HIS A 55 -6.01 -2.82 4.05
C HIS A 55 -7.51 -2.74 3.75
N GLN A 56 -8.32 -3.56 4.41
CA GLN A 56 -9.77 -3.59 4.24
C GLN A 56 -10.42 -2.31 4.76
N GLU A 57 -10.01 -1.82 5.92
CA GLU A 57 -10.41 -0.52 6.49
C GLU A 57 -10.07 0.60 5.53
N PHE A 58 -8.82 0.66 5.03
CA PHE A 58 -8.42 1.67 4.06
C PHE A 58 -9.28 1.61 2.77
N VAL A 59 -9.59 0.43 2.26
CA VAL A 59 -10.47 0.26 1.09
C VAL A 59 -11.90 0.70 1.40
N VAL A 60 -12.41 0.38 2.58
CA VAL A 60 -13.76 0.78 3.02
C VAL A 60 -13.85 2.30 3.19
N GLU A 61 -12.85 2.93 3.80
CA GLU A 61 -12.80 4.39 4.00
C GLU A 61 -12.61 5.15 2.68
N SER A 62 -11.84 4.61 1.73
CA SER A 62 -11.61 5.24 0.43
C SER A 62 -12.76 5.04 -0.57
N ARG A 63 -13.56 3.98 -0.43
CA ARG A 63 -14.67 3.64 -1.36
C ARG A 63 -15.65 4.79 -1.64
N PRO A 64 -16.12 5.58 -0.67
CA PRO A 64 -17.02 6.69 -0.91
C PRO A 64 -16.44 7.75 -1.86
N TYR A 65 -15.14 7.96 -1.83
CA TYR A 65 -14.45 8.94 -2.68
C TYR A 65 -14.23 8.39 -4.10
N LEU A 66 -13.92 7.09 -4.22
CA LEU A 66 -13.72 6.44 -5.51
C LEU A 66 -15.00 6.27 -6.32
N LYS A 67 -16.19 6.30 -5.67
CA LYS A 67 -17.50 6.12 -6.31
C LYS A 67 -18.15 7.42 -6.79
N ASP A 68 -17.75 8.57 -6.25
CA ASP A 68 -18.34 9.87 -6.59
C ASP A 68 -17.31 10.78 -7.26
N PRO A 69 -17.43 11.02 -8.58
CA PRO A 69 -16.57 11.95 -9.32
C PRO A 69 -16.49 13.35 -8.72
N LYS A 70 -17.53 13.81 -8.01
CA LYS A 70 -17.53 15.12 -7.34
C LYS A 70 -16.54 15.19 -6.18
N ARG A 71 -16.20 14.04 -5.60
CA ARG A 71 -15.30 13.91 -4.44
C ARG A 71 -13.87 13.59 -4.81
N PHE A 72 -13.56 13.42 -6.10
CA PHE A 72 -12.20 13.09 -6.55
C PHE A 72 -11.18 14.16 -6.14
N ILE A 73 -11.59 15.42 -6.10
CA ILE A 73 -10.73 16.54 -5.67
C ILE A 73 -10.33 16.42 -4.19
N GLU A 74 -11.18 15.83 -3.35
CA GLU A 74 -10.88 15.58 -1.93
C GLU A 74 -9.75 14.54 -1.75
N MET A 75 -9.47 13.73 -2.78
CA MET A 75 -8.39 12.74 -2.77
C MET A 75 -7.06 13.27 -3.31
N VAL A 76 -7.04 14.47 -3.88
CA VAL A 76 -5.84 15.04 -4.48
C VAL A 76 -4.99 15.70 -3.39
N ASP A 77 -3.68 15.51 -3.46
CA ASP A 77 -2.74 16.12 -2.53
C ASP A 77 -2.90 17.66 -2.54
N PRO A 78 -3.21 18.31 -1.39
CA PRO A 78 -3.36 19.75 -1.30
C PRO A 78 -2.12 20.53 -1.76
N LEU A 79 -0.91 19.95 -1.63
CA LEU A 79 0.35 20.55 -2.06
C LEU A 79 0.48 20.66 -3.58
N LEU A 80 -0.38 19.98 -4.33
CA LEU A 80 -0.46 20.18 -5.78
C LEU A 80 -1.07 21.54 -6.12
N GLU A 81 -1.73 22.24 -5.20
CA GLU A 81 -2.24 23.62 -5.39
C GLU A 81 -3.10 23.79 -6.68
N GLY A 82 -3.84 22.75 -7.06
CA GLY A 82 -4.63 22.78 -8.31
C GLY A 82 -3.82 22.58 -9.60
N ARG A 83 -2.52 22.28 -9.51
CA ARG A 83 -1.62 22.00 -10.66
C ARG A 83 -1.81 20.59 -11.19
N TYR A 84 -3.03 20.31 -11.63
CA TYR A 84 -3.42 19.05 -12.24
C TYR A 84 -4.62 19.29 -13.16
N SER A 85 -4.85 18.37 -14.09
CA SER A 85 -6.06 18.38 -14.91
C SER A 85 -7.12 17.46 -14.29
N ALA A 86 -8.40 17.81 -14.46
CA ALA A 86 -9.49 16.90 -14.08
C ALA A 86 -9.34 15.52 -14.74
N LYS A 87 -8.78 15.47 -15.96
CA LYS A 87 -8.50 14.23 -16.69
C LYS A 87 -7.42 13.39 -16.04
N SER A 88 -6.34 13.99 -15.52
CA SER A 88 -5.28 13.23 -14.85
C SER A 88 -5.76 12.67 -13.52
N VAL A 89 -6.54 13.44 -12.75
CA VAL A 89 -7.18 12.97 -11.52
C VAL A 89 -8.14 11.82 -11.81
N GLN A 90 -9.04 11.99 -12.79
CA GLN A 90 -10.01 10.94 -13.14
C GLN A 90 -9.33 9.64 -13.56
N HIS A 91 -8.28 9.69 -14.38
CA HIS A 91 -7.53 8.50 -14.76
C HIS A 91 -6.81 7.87 -13.56
N ALA A 92 -6.17 8.66 -12.69
CA ALA A 92 -5.52 8.15 -11.50
C ALA A 92 -6.52 7.40 -10.59
N ILE A 93 -7.69 8.00 -10.35
CA ILE A 93 -8.77 7.38 -9.56
C ILE A 93 -9.27 6.08 -10.17
N VAL A 94 -9.46 6.03 -11.49
CA VAL A 94 -9.89 4.80 -12.19
C VAL A 94 -8.83 3.69 -12.03
N VAL A 95 -7.55 4.00 -12.22
CA VAL A 95 -6.46 3.04 -12.01
C VAL A 95 -6.45 2.55 -10.55
N THR A 96 -6.60 3.45 -9.58
CA THR A 96 -6.72 3.09 -8.16
C THR A 96 -7.93 2.16 -7.92
N ALA A 97 -9.10 2.46 -8.48
CA ALA A 97 -10.30 1.63 -8.32
C ALA A 97 -10.15 0.23 -8.94
N MET A 98 -9.42 0.10 -10.05
CA MET A 98 -9.07 -1.20 -10.65
C MET A 98 -8.11 -2.00 -9.76
N CYS A 99 -7.18 -1.33 -9.07
CA CYS A 99 -6.24 -1.99 -8.16
C CYS A 99 -6.91 -2.49 -6.87
N LEU A 100 -7.99 -1.83 -6.44
CA LEU A 100 -8.71 -2.14 -5.19
C LEU A 100 -9.88 -3.12 -5.39
N GLN A 101 -9.92 -3.86 -6.51
CA GLN A 101 -10.93 -4.89 -6.74
C GLN A 101 -10.83 -6.01 -5.69
N GLU A 102 -11.99 -6.47 -5.18
CA GLU A 102 -12.04 -7.54 -4.16
C GLU A 102 -11.38 -8.81 -4.67
N GLN A 103 -11.71 -9.22 -5.90
CA GLN A 103 -11.14 -10.40 -6.54
C GLN A 103 -9.75 -10.09 -7.11
N ALA A 104 -8.72 -10.81 -6.64
CA ALA A 104 -7.35 -10.62 -7.08
C ALA A 104 -7.16 -10.78 -8.59
N ASN A 105 -7.92 -11.68 -9.22
CA ASN A 105 -7.86 -11.95 -10.65
C ASN A 105 -8.42 -10.80 -11.52
N ASN A 106 -9.17 -9.87 -10.93
CA ASN A 106 -9.71 -8.71 -11.64
C ASN A 106 -8.77 -7.49 -11.55
N ARG A 107 -7.69 -7.59 -10.76
CA ARG A 107 -6.73 -6.50 -10.60
C ARG A 107 -5.77 -6.51 -11.80
N PRO A 108 -5.41 -5.33 -12.33
CA PRO A 108 -4.50 -5.24 -13.46
C PRO A 108 -3.09 -5.71 -13.08
N SER A 109 -2.31 -6.14 -14.07
CA SER A 109 -0.90 -6.44 -13.85
C SER A 109 -0.12 -5.14 -13.57
N ILE A 110 1.03 -5.26 -12.91
CA ILE A 110 1.90 -4.09 -12.67
C ILE A 110 2.35 -3.44 -13.98
N VAL A 111 2.47 -4.22 -15.05
CA VAL A 111 2.80 -3.72 -16.39
C VAL A 111 1.70 -2.78 -16.90
N ASP A 112 0.44 -3.19 -16.79
CA ASP A 112 -0.71 -2.37 -17.21
C ASP A 112 -0.84 -1.10 -16.35
N ILE A 113 -0.59 -1.21 -15.04
CA ILE A 113 -0.59 -0.06 -14.13
C ILE A 113 0.49 0.94 -14.53
N VAL A 114 1.72 0.47 -14.77
CA VAL A 114 2.84 1.33 -15.18
C VAL A 114 2.50 2.06 -16.47
N SER A 115 1.99 1.36 -17.49
CA SER A 115 1.57 1.99 -18.75
C SER A 115 0.46 3.03 -18.56
N ALA A 116 -0.51 2.76 -17.69
CA ALA A 116 -1.57 3.73 -17.37
C ALA A 116 -1.03 4.97 -16.65
N LEU A 117 -0.06 4.80 -15.74
CA LEU A 117 0.58 5.90 -15.02
C LEU A 117 1.52 6.73 -15.92
N GLU A 118 2.21 6.10 -16.88
CA GLU A 118 3.02 6.82 -17.88
C GLU A 118 2.15 7.73 -18.75
N TYR A 119 0.93 7.29 -19.09
CA TYR A 119 -0.05 8.13 -19.81
C TYR A 119 -0.43 9.39 -19.02
N LEU A 120 -0.55 9.30 -17.69
CA LEU A 120 -0.80 10.46 -16.82
C LEU A 120 0.33 11.49 -16.94
N GLN A 121 1.59 11.05 -16.91
CA GLN A 121 2.76 11.93 -17.02
C GLN A 121 2.88 12.56 -18.42
N GLY A 122 2.46 11.86 -19.47
CA GLY A 122 2.45 12.36 -20.85
C GLY A 122 1.39 13.43 -21.15
N SER A 123 0.34 13.53 -20.33
CA SER A 123 -0.78 14.46 -20.53
C SER A 123 -0.46 15.93 -20.19
N GLU A 124 0.57 16.18 -19.38
CA GLU A 124 1.05 17.53 -19.03
C GLU A 124 1.96 18.15 -20.11
N LYS A 125 2.60 17.33 -20.96
CA LYS A 125 3.54 17.83 -21.98
C LYS A 125 2.86 18.42 -23.23
N LYS A 126 1.56 18.19 -23.44
CA LYS A 126 0.85 18.65 -24.66
C LYS A 126 0.32 20.08 -24.61
N LYS A 127 0.35 20.77 -23.47
CA LYS A 127 -0.09 22.18 -23.37
C LYS A 127 1.00 23.22 -23.64
N ALA A 128 2.28 22.83 -23.67
CA ALA A 128 3.40 23.76 -23.84
C ALA A 128 3.73 24.09 -25.31
N THR A 129 3.13 23.42 -26.31
CA THR A 129 3.55 23.56 -27.74
C THR A 129 2.45 24.12 -28.67
N SER A 130 1.35 24.68 -28.15
CA SER A 130 0.32 25.32 -29.00
C SER A 130 0.06 26.80 -28.70
N ARG A 131 1.03 27.48 -28.09
CA ARG A 131 1.10 28.95 -28.09
C ARG A 131 2.41 29.42 -28.70
N GLN A 132 2.54 29.26 -30.00
CA GLN A 132 3.33 30.18 -30.81
C GLN A 132 2.75 30.17 -32.23
N LEU A 133 2.63 31.39 -32.75
CA LEU A 133 2.13 31.80 -34.05
C LEU A 133 2.79 31.04 -35.20
#